data_AF-A0A4Q5A124-F1
#
_entry.id   AF-A0A4Q5A124-F1
#
_cell.length_a   1.000
_cell.length_b   1.000
_cell.length_c   1.000
_cell.angle_alpha   90.00
_cell.angle_beta   90.00
_cell.angle_gamma   90.00
#
_symmetry.space_group_name_H-M   'P 1'
#
loop_
_entity.id
_entity.type
_entity.pdbx_description
1 polymer ?
#
loop_
_entity_poly.entity_id
_entity_poly.type
_entity_poly.pdbx_seq_one_letter_code
_entity_poly.pdbx_strand_id
1 'polypeptide(L)' 'MDTMREDRFTFMLGEGQPIMDSNELDLIYKKTGVYPLPAQEQAWISEEGCRRWADGDFVSTDELRAEYHRRKAQRKV' A
#
# COMPACT_ATOMS: atom_id res chain seq x y z
N MET A 1 28.92 -10.74 0.21
CA MET A 1 27.74 -9.98 0.68
C MET A 1 27.33 -10.59 2.01
N ASP A 2 27.07 -9.75 3.00
CA ASP A 2 26.82 -10.15 4.39
C ASP A 2 25.31 -10.38 4.55
N THR A 3 24.88 -11.63 4.37
CA THR A 3 23.46 -12.03 4.26
C THR A 3 22.61 -11.64 5.47
N MET A 4 23.22 -11.50 6.66
CA MET A 4 22.53 -11.07 7.89
C MET A 4 21.97 -9.64 7.86
N ARG A 5 22.40 -8.80 6.90
CA ARG A 5 21.88 -7.43 6.79
C ARG A 5 20.61 -7.34 5.95
N GLU A 6 20.38 -8.28 5.04
CA GLU A 6 19.23 -8.31 4.13
C GLU A 6 17.98 -8.91 4.82
N ASP A 7 18.19 -9.88 5.71
CA ASP A 7 17.12 -10.53 6.49
C ASP A 7 16.39 -9.58 7.46
N ARG A 8 16.99 -8.43 7.80
CA ARG A 8 16.35 -7.44 8.70
C ARG A 8 15.19 -6.68 8.07
N PHE A 9 15.15 -6.60 6.74
CA PHE A 9 14.16 -5.80 6.01
C PHE A 9 13.23 -6.65 5.15
N THR A 10 13.48 -7.96 5.10
CA THR A 10 12.71 -8.91 4.32
C THR A 10 12.07 -9.90 5.28
N PHE A 11 10.74 -9.94 5.33
CA PHE A 11 10.06 -11.02 6.04
C PHE A 11 10.31 -12.33 5.30
N MET A 12 10.88 -13.33 5.98
CA MET A 12 11.03 -14.65 5.39
C MET A 12 9.66 -15.35 5.33
N LEU A 13 9.53 -16.29 4.40
CA LEU A 13 8.30 -17.07 4.23
C LEU A 13 7.95 -17.79 5.55
N GLY A 14 6.85 -17.41 6.19
CA GLY A 14 6.40 -17.97 7.48
C GLY A 14 6.68 -17.09 8.72
N GLU A 15 7.44 -16.01 8.58
CA GLU A 15 7.73 -15.07 9.68
C GLU A 15 6.66 -13.97 9.85
N GLY A 16 5.83 -13.76 8.83
CA GLY A 16 4.71 -12.82 8.90
C GLY A 16 3.53 -13.41 9.66
N GLN A 17 3.16 -12.82 10.79
CA GLN A 17 1.87 -13.04 11.45
C GLN A 17 0.93 -11.90 11.06
N PRO A 18 0.02 -12.10 10.08
CA PRO A 18 -0.91 -11.05 9.68
C PRO A 18 -1.89 -10.76 10.81
N ILE A 19 -1.97 -9.49 11.22
CA ILE A 19 -2.98 -9.02 12.16
C ILE A 19 -4.28 -8.84 11.39
N MET A 20 -5.23 -9.73 11.62
CA MET A 20 -6.55 -9.73 10.97
C MET A 20 -7.69 -9.36 11.93
N ASP A 21 -7.42 -9.28 13.23
CA ASP A 21 -8.42 -8.89 14.23
C ASP A 21 -8.77 -7.40 14.08
N SER A 22 -10.06 -7.10 13.99
CA SER A 22 -10.53 -5.74 13.75
C SER A 22 -10.31 -4.81 14.94
N ASN A 23 -10.31 -5.32 16.18
CA ASN A 23 -10.05 -4.50 17.36
C ASN A 23 -8.56 -4.16 17.46
N GLU A 24 -7.67 -5.11 17.19
CA GLU A 24 -6.23 -4.85 17.11
C GLU A 24 -5.89 -3.84 16.02
N LEU A 25 -6.49 -3.98 14.83
CA LEU A 25 -6.31 -3.02 13.74
C LEU A 25 -6.80 -1.62 14.14
N ASP A 26 -7.98 -1.50 14.76
CA ASP A 26 -8.50 -0.22 15.24
C ASP A 26 -7.59 0.43 16.30
N LEU A 27 -7.02 -0.36 17.21
CA LEU A 27 -6.01 0.11 18.17
C LEU A 27 -4.75 0.64 17.47
N ILE A 28 -4.26 -0.06 16.44
CA ILE A 28 -3.10 0.35 15.64
C ILE A 28 -3.40 1.66 14.91
N TYR A 29 -4.56 1.78 14.26
CA TYR A 29 -4.94 2.99 13.55
C TYR A 29 -5.06 4.19 14.48
N LYS A 30 -5.70 4.01 15.65
CA LYS A 30 -5.79 5.06 16.67
C LYS A 30 -4.43 5.47 17.22
N LYS A 31 -3.53 4.51 17.43
CA LYS A 31 -2.17 4.76 17.96
C LYS A 31 -1.28 5.49 16.95
N THR A 32 -1.37 5.13 15.68
CA THR A 32 -0.49 5.66 14.63
C THR A 32 -1.07 6.88 13.92
N GLY A 33 -2.40 7.07 13.98
CA GLY A 33 -3.12 8.05 13.16
C GLY A 33 -3.15 7.70 11.67
N VAL A 34 -2.64 6.52 11.28
CA VAL A 34 -2.60 6.06 9.90
C VAL A 34 -3.76 5.12 9.69
N TYR A 35 -4.67 5.52 8.81
CA TYR A 35 -5.85 4.74 8.43
C TYR A 35 -5.71 4.24 6.99
N PRO A 36 -6.28 3.07 6.66
CA PRO A 36 -6.32 2.59 5.29
C PRO A 36 -7.09 3.56 4.40
N LEU A 37 -6.71 3.62 3.12
CA LEU A 37 -7.42 4.41 2.12
C LEU A 37 -8.84 3.84 1.89
N PRO A 38 -9.78 4.66 1.40
CA PRO A 38 -11.08 4.16 0.96
C PRO A 38 -10.90 2.98 -0.01
N ALA A 39 -11.68 1.91 0.16
CA ALA A 39 -11.48 0.66 -0.57
C ALA A 39 -11.37 0.82 -2.10
N GLN A 40 -12.18 1.72 -2.68
CA GLN A 40 -12.15 2.01 -4.12
C GLN A 40 -10.84 2.71 -4.54
N GLU A 41 -10.35 3.66 -3.74
CA GLU A 41 -9.10 4.37 -3.99
C GLU A 41 -7.92 3.40 -3.86
N GLN A 42 -7.90 2.59 -2.80
CA GLN A 42 -6.87 1.57 -2.59
C GLN A 42 -6.81 0.56 -3.74
N ALA A 43 -7.97 0.06 -4.19
CA ALA A 43 -8.04 -0.91 -5.28
C ALA A 43 -7.45 -0.33 -6.57
N TRP A 44 -7.83 0.91 -6.92
CA TRP A 44 -7.33 1.58 -8.11
C TRP A 44 -5.82 1.83 -8.04
N ILE A 45 -5.30 2.28 -6.90
CA ILE A 45 -3.86 2.51 -6.69
C ILE A 45 -3.07 1.21 -6.81
N SER A 46 -3.55 0.13 -6.21
CA SER A 46 -2.90 -1.17 -6.28
C SER A 46 -2.83 -1.69 -7.72
N GLU A 47 -3.92 -1.58 -8.47
CA GLU A 47 -3.97 -2.00 -9.88
C GLU A 47 -3.03 -1.16 -10.75
N GLU A 48 -3.13 0.17 -10.67
CA GLU A 48 -2.34 1.08 -11.50
C GLU A 48 -0.85 1.05 -11.13
N GLY A 49 -0.52 0.90 -9.85
CA GLY A 49 0.85 0.74 -9.37
C GLY A 49 1.50 -0.53 -9.89
N CYS A 50 0.80 -1.67 -9.82
CA CYS A 50 1.28 -2.93 -10.41
C CYS A 50 1.49 -2.81 -11.92
N ARG A 51 0.56 -2.16 -12.63
CA ARG A 51 0.65 -1.97 -14.08
C ARG A 51 1.87 -1.11 -14.46
N ARG A 52 2.06 0.04 -13.81
CA ARG A 52 3.17 0.97 -14.11
C ARG A 52 4.53 0.42 -13.71
N TRP A 53 4.59 -0.30 -12.59
CA TRP A 53 5.81 -1.00 -12.19
C TRP A 53 6.25 -2.00 -13.26
N ALA A 54 5.32 -2.77 -13.84
CA ALA A 54 5.62 -3.70 -14.92
C ALA A 54 6.16 -3.00 -16.18
N ASP A 55 5.75 -1.75 -16.42
CA ASP A 55 6.21 -0.92 -17.53
C ASP A 55 7.51 -0.14 -17.21
N GLY A 56 8.05 -0.27 -15.99
CA GLY A 56 9.23 0.49 -15.52
C GLY A 56 8.96 1.95 -15.18
N ASP A 57 7.68 2.34 -15.06
CA ASP A 57 7.24 3.66 -14.60
C ASP A 57 7.08 3.65 -13.07
N PHE A 58 8.14 4.07 -12.37
CA PHE A 58 8.21 4.03 -10.92
C PHE A 58 7.53 5.25 -10.28
N VAL A 59 6.20 5.21 -10.20
CA VAL A 59 5.38 6.22 -9.52
C VAL A 59 5.12 5.88 -8.06
N SER A 60 5.10 6.91 -7.22
CA SER A 60 4.77 6.76 -5.80
C SER A 60 3.27 6.62 -5.55
N THR A 61 2.93 6.05 -4.39
CA THR A 61 1.53 5.98 -3.91
C THR A 61 0.88 7.36 -3.86
N ASP A 62 1.59 8.41 -3.44
CA ASP A 62 1.03 9.76 -3.34
C ASP A 62 0.71 10.38 -4.71
N GLU A 63 1.56 10.12 -5.72
CA GLU A 63 1.28 10.54 -7.10
C GLU A 63 0.05 9.82 -7.67
N LEU A 64 -0.07 8.52 -7.39
CA LEU A 64 -1.25 7.73 -7.78
C LEU A 64 -2.52 8.23 -7.09
N ARG A 65 -2.46 8.60 -5.80
CA ARG A 65 -3.59 9.21 -5.09
C ARG A 65 -4.03 10.54 -5.71
N ALA A 66 -3.08 11.41 -5.99
CA ALA A 66 -3.36 12.68 -6.65
C ALA A 66 -3.99 12.46 -8.05
N GLU A 67 -3.53 11.45 -8.79
CA GLU A 67 -4.12 11.07 -10.06
C GLU A 67 -5.54 10.51 -9.92
N TYR A 68 -5.77 9.59 -8.97
CA TYR A 68 -7.10 9.04 -8.68
C TYR A 68 -8.12 10.16 -8.44
N HIS A 69 -7.79 11.12 -7.55
CA HIS A 69 -8.69 12.23 -7.26
C HIS A 69 -8.94 13.12 -8.48
N ARG A 70 -7.91 13.41 -9.29
CA ARG A 70 -8.08 14.16 -10.55
C ARG A 70 -8.99 13.43 -11.54
N ARG A 71 -8.83 12.12 -11.71
CA ARG A 71 -9.66 11.32 -12.62
C ARG A 71 -11.08 11.14 -12.11
N LYS A 72 -11.28 10.96 -10.80
CA LYS A 72 -12.59 10.88 -10.15
C LYS A 72 -13.37 12.18 -10.32
N ALA A 73 -12.71 13.34 -10.16
CA ALA A 73 -13.32 14.64 -10.43
C ALA A 73 -13.77 14.79 -11.90
N GLN A 74 -13.09 14.09 -12.83
CA GLN A 74 -13.43 14.04 -14.25
C GLN A 74 -14.42 12.91 -14.60
N ARG A 75 -14.90 12.12 -13.63
CA ARG A 75 -15.76 10.93 -13.83
C ARG A 75 -15.13 9.85 -14.74
N LYS A 76 -13.80 9.73 -14.71
CA LYS A 76 -13.05 8.73 -15.47
C LYS A 76 -12.70 7.47 -14.65
N VAL A 77 -13.04 7.48 -13.37
CA VAL A 77 -12.98 6.40 -12.37
C VAL A 77 -13.93 6.70 -11.22
#